data_AF-A0A182VYM3-F1
#
_entry.id   AF-A0A182VYM3-F1
#
_cell.length_a   1.000
_cell.length_b   1.000
_cell.length_c   1.000
_cell.angle_alpha   90.00
_cell.angle_beta   90.00
_cell.angle_gamma   90.00
#
_symmetry.space_group_name_H-M   'P 1'
#
loop_
_entity.id
_entity.type
_entity.pdbx_description
1 polymer ?
#
loop_
_entity_poly.entity_id
_entity_poly.type
_entity_poly.pdbx_seq_one_letter_code
_entity_poly.pdbx_strand_id
1 'polypeptide(L)'
;MSKYIYFDVEIKLARKPNQLSALYLKSSIDHSLSKIFGEIGGQTEVDLLKFDEQRQRIILRVPKEFYVKLRAAITLIGEYQGVPCNFQDKVIFATKEDHATPSTVELPDSEPRPGLILENGDINWNCPCLGGMAIGPCGNEFREAFSCFHYSEAQPKGSDCYEAFSTMNECMRNYPGVYKQNLNEDEEDENGIGVAGMIADEGAEEDDVDDVPVKAESESKAVATKAN
;
A
#
# COMPACT_ATOMS: atom_id res chain seq x y z
N MET A 1 -31.31 -4.95 -22.82
CA MET A 1 -30.86 -6.16 -22.07
C MET A 1 -29.34 -6.18 -21.98
N SER A 2 -28.79 -6.55 -20.83
CA SER A 2 -27.35 -6.70 -20.60
C SER A 2 -26.76 -7.81 -21.48
N LYS A 3 -25.61 -7.53 -22.13
CA LYS A 3 -24.85 -8.55 -22.90
C LYS A 3 -24.03 -9.48 -21.99
N TYR A 4 -23.69 -9.01 -20.80
CA TYR A 4 -22.89 -9.71 -19.81
C TYR A 4 -23.70 -9.97 -18.54
N ILE A 5 -23.30 -10.99 -17.79
CA ILE A 5 -23.74 -11.30 -16.44
C ILE A 5 -22.51 -11.20 -15.53
N TYR A 6 -22.71 -10.71 -14.31
CA TYR A 6 -21.65 -10.57 -13.32
C TYR A 6 -21.81 -11.65 -12.26
N PHE A 7 -20.68 -12.15 -11.77
CA PHE A 7 -20.63 -13.12 -10.68
C PHE A 7 -19.80 -12.53 -9.56
N ASP A 8 -20.38 -12.52 -8.37
CA ASP A 8 -19.70 -12.27 -7.12
C ASP A 8 -19.38 -13.61 -6.48
N VAL A 9 -18.09 -13.95 -6.37
CA VAL A 9 -17.64 -15.27 -5.94
C VAL A 9 -16.82 -15.14 -4.67
N GLU A 10 -17.32 -15.76 -3.60
CA GLU A 10 -16.70 -15.84 -2.28
C GLU A 10 -15.96 -17.18 -2.17
N ILE A 11 -14.65 -17.15 -1.95
CA ILE A 11 -13.81 -18.34 -2.00
C ILE A 11 -13.50 -18.78 -0.57
N LYS A 12 -13.96 -19.97 -0.20
CA LYS A 12 -13.73 -20.57 1.13
C LYS A 12 -12.62 -21.61 1.03
N LEU A 13 -11.45 -21.26 1.54
CA LEU A 13 -10.27 -22.14 1.60
C LEU A 13 -10.15 -22.77 2.99
N ALA A 14 -9.96 -24.09 3.06
CA ALA A 14 -9.84 -24.80 4.34
C ALA A 14 -8.57 -24.45 5.14
N ARG A 15 -7.54 -23.89 4.47
CA ARG A 15 -6.27 -23.42 5.03
C ARG A 15 -5.81 -22.18 4.25
N LYS A 16 -4.92 -21.37 4.84
CA LYS A 16 -4.27 -20.29 4.08
C LYS A 16 -3.39 -20.92 2.98
N PRO A 17 -3.57 -20.61 1.68
CA PRO A 17 -2.66 -21.03 0.63
C PRO A 17 -1.34 -20.24 0.73
N ASN A 18 -0.28 -20.75 0.11
CA ASN A 18 1.02 -20.07 0.10
C ASN A 18 0.99 -18.72 -0.65
N GLN A 19 0.14 -18.61 -1.68
CA GLN A 19 -0.06 -17.36 -2.42
C GLN A 19 -1.47 -17.32 -3.04
N LEU A 20 -2.31 -16.39 -2.60
CA LEU A 20 -3.61 -16.12 -3.22
C LEU A 20 -3.44 -14.99 -4.24
N SER A 21 -3.56 -15.29 -5.54
CA SER A 21 -3.45 -14.27 -6.59
C SER A 21 -4.62 -14.33 -7.56
N ALA A 22 -5.02 -13.18 -8.08
CA ALA A 22 -6.05 -13.07 -9.13
C ALA A 22 -5.70 -13.91 -10.37
N LEU A 23 -4.42 -14.01 -10.72
CA LEU A 23 -3.94 -14.77 -11.87
C LEU A 23 -4.12 -16.29 -11.68
N TYR A 24 -3.76 -16.83 -10.52
CA TYR A 24 -3.95 -18.24 -10.21
C TYR A 24 -5.44 -18.59 -10.07
N LEU A 25 -6.25 -17.71 -9.49
CA LEU A 25 -7.70 -17.88 -9.42
C LEU A 25 -8.34 -17.91 -10.83
N LYS A 26 -7.97 -16.98 -11.71
CA LYS A 26 -8.44 -17.00 -13.10
C LYS A 26 -7.99 -18.28 -13.81
N SER A 27 -6.72 -18.68 -13.68
CA SER A 27 -6.19 -19.91 -14.28
C SER A 27 -6.92 -21.17 -13.79
N SER A 28 -7.32 -21.22 -12.51
CA SER A 28 -8.11 -22.32 -11.95
C SER A 28 -9.51 -22.41 -12.58
N ILE A 29 -10.15 -21.26 -12.82
CA ILE A 29 -11.46 -21.16 -13.48
C ILE A 29 -11.35 -21.55 -14.96
N ASP A 30 -10.37 -21.01 -15.69
CA ASP A 30 -10.12 -21.33 -17.10
C ASP A 30 -9.80 -22.83 -17.29
N HIS A 31 -9.03 -23.42 -16.36
CA HIS A 31 -8.74 -24.85 -16.34
C HIS A 31 -9.99 -25.68 -16.03
N SER A 32 -10.82 -25.28 -15.06
CA SER A 32 -12.08 -25.97 -14.75
C SER A 32 -13.05 -25.96 -15.94
N LEU A 33 -13.20 -24.80 -16.61
CA LEU A 33 -13.98 -24.67 -17.84
C LEU A 33 -13.51 -25.63 -18.93
N SER A 34 -12.20 -25.64 -19.20
CA SER A 34 -11.57 -26.52 -20.21
C SER A 34 -11.69 -28.01 -19.84
N LYS A 35 -11.60 -28.35 -18.55
CA LYS A 35 -11.72 -29.71 -18.03
C LYS A 35 -13.14 -30.27 -18.12
N ILE A 36 -14.16 -29.43 -17.93
CA ILE A 36 -15.57 -29.86 -17.88
C ILE A 36 -16.23 -29.80 -19.26
N PHE A 37 -15.89 -28.80 -20.08
CA PHE A 37 -16.52 -28.56 -21.39
C PHE A 37 -15.60 -28.82 -22.58
N GLY A 38 -14.37 -29.28 -22.35
CA GLY A 38 -13.34 -29.47 -23.38
C GLY A 38 -12.74 -28.15 -23.88
N GLU A 39 -11.67 -28.22 -24.68
CA GLU A 39 -10.97 -27.02 -25.17
C GLU A 39 -11.90 -26.07 -25.96
N ILE A 40 -12.70 -26.61 -26.88
CA ILE A 40 -13.63 -25.84 -27.72
C ILE A 40 -14.85 -25.35 -26.93
N GLY A 41 -15.40 -26.20 -26.04
CA GLY A 41 -16.62 -25.88 -25.29
C GLY A 41 -16.37 -25.00 -24.06
N GLY A 42 -15.15 -25.04 -23.52
CA GLY A 42 -14.66 -24.29 -22.37
C GLY A 42 -14.01 -22.96 -22.71
N GLN A 43 -13.57 -22.74 -23.95
CA GLN A 43 -13.07 -21.44 -24.43
C GLN A 43 -14.16 -20.36 -24.31
N THR A 44 -14.14 -19.65 -23.19
CA THR A 44 -15.11 -18.62 -22.80
C THR A 44 -14.32 -17.41 -22.32
N GLU A 45 -14.66 -16.21 -22.81
CA GLU A 45 -14.11 -14.98 -22.27
C GLU A 45 -14.71 -14.74 -20.87
N VAL A 46 -13.85 -14.88 -19.85
CA VAL A 46 -14.16 -14.57 -18.45
C VAL A 46 -13.20 -13.50 -17.97
N ASP A 47 -13.73 -12.31 -17.69
CA ASP A 47 -12.94 -11.20 -17.17
C ASP A 47 -12.98 -11.20 -15.65
N LEU A 48 -11.83 -11.07 -15.01
CA LEU A 48 -11.73 -10.77 -13.59
C LEU A 48 -11.67 -9.25 -13.43
N LEU A 49 -12.71 -8.65 -12.86
CA LEU A 49 -12.85 -7.20 -12.71
C LEU A 49 -12.26 -6.68 -11.41
N LYS A 50 -12.40 -7.44 -10.32
CA LYS A 50 -11.90 -7.09 -8.99
C LYS A 50 -11.53 -8.35 -8.22
N PHE A 51 -10.45 -8.25 -7.45
CA PHE A 51 -10.01 -9.25 -6.48
C PHE A 51 -9.75 -8.54 -5.16
N ASP A 52 -10.25 -9.11 -4.07
CA ASP A 52 -9.99 -8.72 -2.70
C ASP A 52 -9.37 -9.93 -1.98
N GLU A 53 -8.09 -9.82 -1.65
CA GLU A 53 -7.32 -10.90 -1.00
C GLU A 53 -7.77 -11.12 0.44
N GLN A 54 -8.07 -10.04 1.18
CA GLN A 54 -8.48 -10.14 2.59
C GLN A 54 -9.84 -10.81 2.73
N ARG A 55 -10.77 -10.50 1.82
CA ARG A 55 -12.13 -11.07 1.81
C ARG A 55 -12.24 -12.36 0.98
N GLN A 56 -11.15 -12.80 0.35
CA GLN A 56 -11.09 -13.96 -0.55
C GLN A 56 -12.20 -13.92 -1.62
N ARG A 57 -12.41 -12.75 -2.22
CA ARG A 57 -13.61 -12.46 -3.04
C ARG A 57 -13.21 -11.91 -4.40
N ILE A 58 -13.85 -12.41 -5.45
CA ILE A 58 -13.63 -11.97 -6.84
C ILE A 58 -14.93 -11.56 -7.50
N ILE A 59 -14.87 -10.52 -8.34
CA ILE A 59 -15.94 -10.13 -9.24
C ILE A 59 -15.55 -10.53 -10.66
N LEU A 60 -16.36 -11.40 -11.27
CA LEU A 60 -16.17 -11.88 -12.64
C LEU A 60 -17.25 -11.31 -13.57
N ARG A 61 -16.91 -11.15 -14.85
CA ARG A 61 -17.84 -10.82 -15.94
C ARG A 61 -17.77 -11.91 -16.99
N VAL A 62 -18.93 -12.33 -17.49
CA VAL A 62 -19.05 -13.36 -18.54
C VAL A 62 -20.18 -12.99 -19.51
N PRO A 63 -20.08 -13.31 -20.81
CA PRO A 63 -21.19 -13.14 -21.74
C PRO A 63 -22.43 -13.95 -21.31
N LYS A 64 -23.62 -13.39 -21.55
CA LYS A 64 -24.92 -13.99 -21.15
C LYS A 64 -25.16 -15.39 -21.71
N GLU A 65 -24.50 -15.78 -22.79
CA GLU A 65 -24.63 -17.12 -23.39
C GLU A 65 -23.88 -18.22 -22.60
N PHE A 66 -22.85 -17.84 -21.82
CA PHE A 66 -21.92 -18.79 -21.19
C PHE A 66 -22.02 -18.84 -19.66
N TYR A 67 -22.88 -18.01 -19.04
CA TYR A 67 -23.00 -17.91 -17.57
C TYR A 67 -23.32 -19.25 -16.88
N VAL A 68 -24.11 -20.13 -17.52
CA VAL A 68 -24.44 -21.47 -16.97
C VAL A 68 -23.20 -22.37 -16.94
N LYS A 69 -22.35 -22.31 -17.99
CA LYS A 69 -21.09 -23.06 -18.04
C LYS A 69 -20.11 -22.57 -16.97
N LEU A 70 -19.94 -21.24 -16.87
CA LEU A 70 -19.08 -20.64 -15.85
C LEU A 70 -19.54 -21.04 -14.45
N ARG A 71 -20.84 -20.95 -14.16
CA ARG A 71 -21.40 -21.35 -12.88
C ARG A 71 -21.09 -22.81 -12.55
N ALA A 72 -21.42 -23.73 -13.45
CA ALA A 72 -21.14 -25.15 -13.26
C ALA A 72 -19.63 -25.43 -13.08
N ALA A 73 -18.77 -24.75 -13.84
CA ALA A 73 -17.32 -24.89 -13.71
C ALA A 73 -16.79 -24.39 -12.38
N ILE A 74 -17.30 -23.26 -11.87
CA ILE A 74 -16.92 -22.69 -10.56
C ILE A 74 -17.38 -23.60 -9.42
N THR A 75 -18.63 -24.07 -9.44
CA THR A 75 -19.17 -24.97 -8.40
C THR A 75 -18.40 -26.29 -8.29
N LEU A 76 -17.75 -26.73 -9.38
CA LEU A 76 -16.96 -27.97 -9.43
C LEU A 76 -15.46 -27.79 -9.05
N ILE A 77 -15.01 -26.58 -8.70
CA ILE A 77 -13.66 -26.35 -8.17
C ILE A 77 -13.61 -26.77 -6.69
N GLY A 78 -13.15 -27.99 -6.42
CA GLY A 78 -12.97 -28.52 -5.07
C GLY A 78 -11.57 -28.33 -4.47
N GLU A 79 -10.58 -27.94 -5.28
CA GLU A 79 -9.18 -27.84 -4.87
C GLU A 79 -8.47 -26.65 -5.54
N TYR A 80 -7.69 -25.91 -4.76
CA TYR A 80 -6.83 -24.81 -5.22
C TYR A 80 -5.45 -24.99 -4.60
N GLN A 81 -4.40 -25.17 -5.42
CA GLN A 81 -3.01 -25.37 -4.96
C GLN A 81 -2.84 -26.48 -3.89
N GLY A 82 -3.55 -27.61 -4.00
CA GLY A 82 -3.52 -28.68 -2.99
C GLY A 82 -4.36 -28.41 -1.74
N VAL A 83 -5.05 -27.27 -1.65
CA VAL A 83 -5.92 -26.91 -0.53
C VAL A 83 -7.39 -27.16 -0.93
N PRO A 84 -8.15 -27.96 -0.15
CA PRO A 84 -9.59 -28.10 -0.33
C PRO A 84 -10.28 -26.73 -0.24
N CYS A 85 -11.12 -26.43 -1.23
CA CYS A 85 -11.78 -25.15 -1.37
C CYS A 85 -13.22 -25.29 -1.85
N ASN A 86 -14.01 -24.22 -1.65
CA ASN A 86 -15.37 -24.10 -2.14
C ASN A 86 -15.58 -22.68 -2.68
N PHE A 87 -15.90 -22.57 -3.96
CA PHE A 87 -16.22 -21.31 -4.61
C PHE A 87 -17.73 -21.08 -4.56
N GLN A 88 -18.18 -20.13 -3.74
CA GLN A 88 -19.59 -19.81 -3.57
C GLN A 88 -19.99 -18.65 -4.47
N ASP A 89 -20.67 -18.97 -5.57
CA ASP A 89 -21.07 -18.00 -6.58
C ASP A 89 -22.44 -17.36 -6.28
N LYS A 90 -22.51 -16.04 -6.41
CA LYS A 90 -23.74 -15.24 -6.36
C LYS A 90 -23.87 -14.52 -7.71
N VAL A 91 -24.91 -14.88 -8.47
CA VAL A 91 -25.18 -14.26 -9.78
C VAL A 91 -25.75 -12.86 -9.56
N ILE A 92 -25.07 -11.85 -10.07
CA ILE A 92 -25.52 -10.45 -10.06
C ILE A 92 -26.05 -10.10 -11.45
N PHE A 93 -27.38 -9.97 -11.54
CA PHE A 93 -28.07 -9.48 -12.73
C PHE A 93 -28.06 -7.96 -12.76
N ALA A 94 -26.91 -7.35 -13.05
CA ALA A 94 -26.84 -5.91 -13.25
C ALA A 94 -27.39 -5.51 -14.64
N THR A 95 -28.29 -4.52 -14.66
CA THR A 95 -28.69 -3.82 -15.87
C THR A 95 -27.63 -2.79 -16.28
N LYS A 96 -27.78 -2.11 -17.43
CA LYS A 96 -26.85 -1.03 -17.79
C LYS A 96 -27.06 0.19 -16.90
N GLU A 97 -28.30 0.35 -16.46
CA GLU A 97 -28.82 1.40 -15.62
C GLU A 97 -28.24 1.28 -14.19
N ASP A 98 -28.20 0.07 -13.63
CA ASP A 98 -27.58 -0.22 -12.31
C ASP A 98 -26.05 0.02 -12.29
N HIS A 99 -25.39 -0.02 -13.45
CA HIS A 99 -23.97 0.31 -13.60
C HIS A 99 -23.70 1.79 -13.88
N ALA A 100 -24.71 2.54 -14.33
CA ALA A 100 -24.58 3.96 -14.64
C ALA A 100 -24.70 4.83 -13.38
N THR A 101 -25.42 4.35 -12.36
CA THR A 101 -25.37 4.92 -11.01
C THR A 101 -24.18 4.34 -10.24
N PRO A 102 -23.21 5.16 -9.77
CA PRO A 102 -22.21 4.68 -8.82
C PRO A 102 -22.91 4.20 -7.55
N SER A 103 -22.36 3.18 -6.89
CA SER A 103 -22.95 2.58 -5.69
C SER A 103 -23.27 3.64 -4.63
N THR A 104 -24.53 3.71 -4.19
CA THR A 104 -24.96 4.46 -2.99
C THR A 104 -24.42 3.88 -1.68
N VAL A 105 -23.41 3.01 -1.74
CA VAL A 105 -22.68 2.54 -0.58
C VAL A 105 -21.67 3.63 -0.25
N GLU A 106 -22.09 4.55 0.61
CA GLU A 106 -21.16 5.32 1.42
C GLU A 106 -20.30 4.30 2.17
N LEU A 107 -19.04 4.20 1.77
CA LEU A 107 -18.03 3.65 2.66
C LEU A 107 -18.06 4.53 3.91
N PRO A 108 -18.09 3.97 5.13
CA PRO A 108 -17.90 4.79 6.31
C PRO A 108 -16.60 5.56 6.12
N ASP A 109 -16.61 6.87 6.41
CA ASP A 109 -15.42 7.71 6.32
C ASP A 109 -14.25 6.97 6.96
N SER A 110 -13.11 6.92 6.26
CA SER A 110 -11.97 6.18 6.79
C SER A 110 -11.63 6.78 8.15
N GLU A 111 -11.80 5.99 9.22
CA GLU A 111 -11.52 6.45 10.58
C GLU A 111 -10.17 7.18 10.57
N PRO A 112 -10.12 8.43 11.08
CA PRO A 112 -8.92 9.25 10.97
C PRO A 112 -7.78 8.47 11.58
N ARG A 113 -6.84 8.04 10.73
CA ARG A 113 -5.77 7.13 11.15
C ARG A 113 -5.01 7.84 12.26
N PRO A 114 -4.95 7.28 13.48
CA PRO A 114 -4.37 8.00 14.61
C PRO A 114 -2.94 8.39 14.26
N GLY A 115 -2.64 9.68 14.43
CA GLY A 115 -1.34 10.25 14.14
C GLY A 115 -0.24 9.64 15.01
N LEU A 116 0.97 10.21 14.92
CA LEU A 116 2.07 9.85 15.81
C LEU A 116 1.74 10.15 17.28
N ILE A 117 0.96 11.20 17.52
CA ILE A 117 0.47 11.61 18.84
C ILE A 117 -1.06 11.47 18.84
N LEU A 118 -1.60 10.89 19.92
CA LEU A 118 -3.02 10.74 20.17
C LEU A 118 -3.61 12.02 20.81
N GLU A 119 -4.93 12.19 20.77
CA GLU A 119 -5.61 13.38 21.32
C GLU A 119 -5.40 13.59 22.83
N ASN A 120 -4.98 12.54 23.55
CA ASN A 120 -4.63 12.60 24.97
C ASN A 120 -3.15 12.96 25.25
N GLY A 121 -2.33 13.15 24.22
CA GLY A 121 -0.90 13.43 24.33
C GLY A 121 0.02 12.20 24.31
N ASP A 122 -0.51 10.97 24.27
CA ASP A 122 0.31 9.76 24.21
C ASP A 122 0.86 9.47 22.80
N ILE A 123 2.06 8.87 22.75
CA ILE A 123 2.71 8.45 21.51
C ILE A 123 2.09 7.13 20.99
N ASN A 124 1.60 7.16 19.75
CA ASN A 124 1.08 5.99 19.03
C ASN A 124 2.22 5.15 18.42
N TRP A 125 2.75 4.22 19.20
CA TRP A 125 3.80 3.29 18.77
C TRP A 125 3.42 2.33 17.63
N ASN A 126 2.13 2.24 17.27
CA ASN A 126 1.66 1.43 16.15
C ASN A 126 1.56 2.24 14.83
N CYS A 127 1.90 3.54 14.86
CA CYS A 127 1.93 4.38 13.66
C CYS A 127 3.08 3.93 12.73
N PRO A 128 2.83 3.50 11.47
CA PRO A 128 3.89 3.05 10.57
C PRO A 128 4.94 4.12 10.23
N CYS A 129 4.61 5.40 10.43
CA CYS A 129 5.51 6.53 10.22
C CYS A 129 6.66 6.61 11.24
N LEU A 130 6.57 5.93 12.39
CA LEU A 130 7.63 5.91 13.41
C LEU A 130 8.83 5.00 13.04
N GLY A 131 8.93 4.58 11.78
CA GLY A 131 10.18 4.11 11.17
C GLY A 131 10.79 2.82 11.73
N GLY A 132 9.98 1.92 12.32
CA GLY A 132 10.41 0.57 12.73
C GLY A 132 11.40 0.47 13.89
N MET A 133 12.11 1.55 14.26
CA MET A 133 13.15 1.57 15.30
C MET A 133 12.60 1.16 16.68
N ALA A 134 11.35 1.53 16.98
CA ALA A 134 10.62 1.11 18.18
C ALA A 134 10.27 -0.39 18.22
N ILE A 135 10.47 -1.13 17.13
CA ILE A 135 10.18 -2.58 16.98
C ILE A 135 11.47 -3.35 16.63
N GLY A 136 12.63 -2.84 17.07
CA GLY A 136 13.93 -3.51 16.96
C GLY A 136 14.49 -3.97 18.32
N PRO A 137 15.68 -4.59 18.35
CA PRO A 137 16.32 -5.06 19.60
C PRO A 137 16.65 -3.93 20.59
N CYS A 138 16.78 -2.69 20.12
CA CYS A 138 16.95 -1.47 20.94
C CYS A 138 15.65 -0.65 21.07
N GLY A 139 14.49 -1.27 20.80
CA GLY A 139 13.21 -0.57 20.72
C GLY A 139 12.72 0.00 22.05
N ASN A 140 13.18 -0.53 23.18
CA ASN A 140 12.89 -0.01 24.52
C ASN A 140 13.64 1.31 24.78
N GLU A 141 14.95 1.36 24.53
CA GLU A 141 15.76 2.58 24.67
C GLU A 141 15.25 3.69 23.74
N PHE A 142 14.86 3.33 22.51
CA PHE A 142 14.24 4.27 21.56
C PHE A 142 12.90 4.81 22.08
N ARG A 143 12.08 3.96 22.72
CA ARG A 143 10.80 4.40 23.30
C ARG A 143 11.01 5.38 24.45
N GLU A 144 12.00 5.13 25.29
CA GLU A 144 12.33 5.99 26.43
C GLU A 144 12.90 7.34 25.97
N ALA A 145 13.91 7.33 25.08
CA ALA A 145 14.49 8.55 24.52
C ALA A 145 13.45 9.41 23.76
N PHE A 146 12.61 8.80 22.92
CA PHE A 146 11.59 9.51 22.16
C PHE A 146 10.43 10.02 23.04
N SER A 147 10.07 9.29 24.11
CA SER A 147 9.09 9.78 25.10
C SER A 147 9.65 10.98 25.86
N CYS A 148 10.91 10.92 26.29
CA CYS A 148 11.57 12.04 26.95
C CYS A 148 11.64 13.26 26.01
N PHE A 149 12.04 13.09 24.75
CA PHE A 149 12.03 14.16 23.75
C PHE A 149 10.65 14.79 23.54
N HIS A 150 9.58 13.98 23.50
CA HIS A 150 8.22 14.47 23.29
C HIS A 150 7.70 15.28 24.47
N TYR A 151 7.96 14.82 25.70
CA TYR A 151 7.48 15.46 26.93
C TYR A 151 8.44 16.53 27.51
N SER A 152 9.67 16.63 27.03
CA SER A 152 10.64 17.65 27.42
C SER A 152 10.11 19.06 27.14
N GLU A 153 10.18 19.97 28.11
CA GLU A 153 9.84 21.38 27.95
C GLU A 153 11.07 22.27 27.66
N ALA A 154 12.26 21.68 27.55
CA ALA A 154 13.50 22.42 27.32
C ALA A 154 13.59 23.03 25.90
N GLN A 155 14.39 24.09 25.78
CA GLN A 155 14.83 24.68 24.51
C GLN A 155 16.35 24.52 24.39
N PRO A 156 16.88 23.77 23.41
CA PRO A 156 16.16 22.93 22.44
C PRO A 156 15.49 21.70 23.06
N LYS A 157 14.45 21.18 22.40
CA LYS A 157 13.68 20.02 22.87
C LYS A 157 14.60 18.80 23.11
N GLY A 158 14.45 18.17 24.28
CA GLY A 158 15.22 16.98 24.65
C GLY A 158 16.69 17.22 25.05
N SER A 159 17.12 18.47 25.30
CA SER A 159 18.46 18.75 25.84
C SER A 159 18.69 18.12 27.23
N ASP A 160 17.61 17.95 27.99
CA ASP A 160 17.52 17.21 29.26
C ASP A 160 17.51 15.69 29.10
N CYS A 161 17.25 15.18 27.90
CA CYS A 161 17.09 13.76 27.57
C CYS A 161 18.35 13.11 26.96
N TYR A 162 19.48 13.81 26.98
CA TYR A 162 20.73 13.37 26.32
C TYR A 162 21.19 11.98 26.75
N GLU A 163 21.03 11.62 28.03
CA GLU A 163 21.40 10.30 28.56
C GLU A 163 20.61 9.17 27.89
N ALA A 164 19.28 9.31 27.78
CA ALA A 164 18.43 8.32 27.11
C ALA A 164 18.77 8.16 25.62
N PHE A 165 19.06 9.27 24.92
CA PHE A 165 19.55 9.22 23.53
C PHE A 165 20.93 8.57 23.41
N SER A 166 21.82 8.77 24.39
CA SER A 166 23.14 8.13 24.42
C SER A 166 23.01 6.61 24.56
N THR A 167 22.21 6.12 25.53
CA THR A 167 21.97 4.69 25.75
C THR A 167 21.34 4.02 24.52
N MET A 168 20.36 4.68 23.89
CA MET A 168 19.75 4.23 22.64
C MET A 168 20.79 4.10 21.51
N ASN A 169 21.64 5.12 21.32
CA ASN A 169 22.65 5.13 20.28
C ASN A 169 23.77 4.09 20.53
N GLU A 170 24.15 3.87 21.79
CA GLU A 170 25.06 2.79 22.18
C GLU A 170 24.48 1.41 21.87
N CYS A 171 23.20 1.18 22.19
CA CYS A 171 22.52 -0.05 21.82
C CYS A 171 22.52 -0.25 20.29
N MET A 172 22.18 0.78 19.51
CA MET A 172 22.15 0.67 18.04
C MET A 172 23.52 0.36 17.42
N ARG A 173 24.62 0.87 18.01
CA ARG A 173 26.00 0.54 17.60
C ARG A 173 26.32 -0.95 17.75
N ASN A 174 25.71 -1.64 18.72
CA ASN A 174 25.90 -3.07 18.95
C ASN A 174 25.13 -3.95 17.94
N TYR A 175 24.18 -3.39 17.18
CA TYR A 175 23.39 -4.10 16.16
C TYR A 175 23.53 -3.47 14.75
N PRO A 176 24.76 -3.39 14.20
CA PRO A 176 24.99 -2.74 12.90
C PRO A 176 24.24 -3.42 11.75
N GLY A 177 24.05 -4.74 11.81
CA GLY A 177 23.32 -5.50 10.79
C GLY A 177 21.80 -5.27 10.76
N VAL A 178 21.23 -4.50 11.70
CA VAL A 178 19.81 -4.11 11.71
C VAL A 178 19.65 -2.61 11.46
N TYR A 179 20.51 -1.79 12.07
CA TYR A 179 20.38 -0.33 12.03
C TYR A 179 21.24 0.37 10.96
N LYS A 180 22.19 -0.31 10.29
CA LYS A 180 22.95 0.26 9.16
C LYS A 180 22.46 -0.16 7.76
N GLN A 181 21.40 -0.97 7.65
CA GLN A 181 20.98 -1.63 6.39
C GLN A 181 20.39 -0.69 5.29
N ASN A 182 20.44 0.62 5.47
CA ASN A 182 20.12 1.60 4.42
C ASN A 182 21.38 2.26 3.80
N LEU A 183 22.59 1.83 4.18
CA LEU A 183 23.87 2.21 3.56
C LEU A 183 24.40 1.04 2.73
N ASN A 184 23.74 0.75 1.60
CA ASN A 184 24.30 -0.17 0.62
C ASN A 184 25.20 0.60 -0.35
N GLU A 185 26.46 0.16 -0.44
CA GLU A 185 27.19 0.02 -1.69
C GLU A 185 27.16 1.24 -2.63
N ASP A 186 27.81 2.34 -2.21
CA ASP A 186 29.01 2.87 -2.89
C ASP A 186 29.49 4.18 -2.23
N GLU A 187 30.78 4.49 -2.46
CA GLU A 187 31.53 5.72 -2.12
C GLU A 187 31.99 5.94 -0.66
N GLU A 188 33.31 6.12 -0.52
CA GLU A 188 34.02 6.51 0.70
C GLU A 188 33.84 8.02 0.92
N ASP A 189 32.80 8.44 1.64
CA ASP A 189 32.69 9.83 2.12
C ASP A 189 32.45 9.88 3.63
N GLU A 190 33.33 10.61 4.34
CA GLU A 190 33.39 10.67 5.81
C GLU A 190 32.34 11.62 6.41
N ASN A 191 31.09 11.52 5.93
CA ASN A 191 29.94 12.28 6.42
C ASN A 191 28.71 11.37 6.57
N GLY A 192 28.82 10.37 7.45
CA GLY A 192 27.67 9.54 7.80
C GLY A 192 26.55 10.38 8.42
N ILE A 193 25.35 10.34 7.81
CA ILE A 193 24.14 10.99 8.33
C ILE A 193 23.68 10.28 9.61
N GLY A 194 24.35 10.60 10.71
CA GLY A 194 23.94 10.27 12.06
C GLY A 194 22.84 11.23 12.53
N VAL A 195 22.03 10.76 13.49
CA VAL A 195 20.89 11.50 14.07
C VAL A 195 21.29 12.83 14.74
N ALA A 196 22.59 13.11 14.89
CA ALA A 196 23.13 14.37 15.38
C ALA A 196 23.01 15.55 14.39
N GLY A 197 22.86 15.29 13.08
CA GLY A 197 22.86 16.33 12.05
C GLY A 197 21.62 17.23 12.00
N MET A 198 20.53 16.86 12.68
CA MET A 198 19.25 17.60 12.65
C MET A 198 19.07 18.61 13.79
N ILE A 199 20.06 18.78 14.67
CA ILE A 199 19.93 19.57 15.93
C ILE A 199 20.77 20.86 15.90
N ALA A 200 21.30 21.27 14.75
CA ALA A 200 22.23 22.39 14.63
C ALA A 200 22.08 23.17 13.31
N ASP A 201 20.89 23.71 13.05
CA ASP A 201 20.71 24.78 12.04
C ASP A 201 19.50 25.68 12.33
N GLU A 202 19.51 26.41 13.45
CA GLU A 202 18.78 27.70 13.59
C GLU A 202 19.57 28.60 14.57
N GLY A 203 20.13 29.72 14.09
CA GLY A 203 20.73 30.73 15.00
C GLY A 203 21.91 31.59 14.49
N ALA A 204 21.73 32.35 13.40
CA ALA A 204 22.46 33.60 13.17
C ALA A 204 21.67 34.51 12.21
N GLU A 205 21.55 35.80 12.54
CA GLU A 205 20.61 36.77 11.93
C GLU A 205 21.25 37.68 10.88
N GLU A 206 20.43 38.15 9.92
CA GLU A 206 20.46 39.44 9.17
C GLU A 206 21.76 39.81 8.38
N ASP A 207 21.73 40.50 7.22
CA ASP A 207 20.93 41.68 6.82
C ASP A 207 20.95 41.93 5.27
N ASP A 208 20.38 43.06 4.82
CA ASP A 208 20.43 43.68 3.45
C ASP A 208 19.45 43.20 2.33
N VAL A 209 18.16 43.51 2.53
CA VAL A 209 17.35 44.55 1.83
C VAL A 209 17.42 44.77 0.29
N ASP A 210 16.20 44.95 -0.28
CA ASP A 210 15.77 45.47 -1.61
C ASP A 210 16.06 44.61 -2.87
N ASP A 211 15.27 44.62 -3.96
CA ASP A 211 14.04 45.35 -4.34
C ASP A 211 13.11 44.42 -5.18
N VAL A 212 11.81 44.72 -5.31
CA VAL A 212 10.89 44.11 -6.30
C VAL A 212 10.04 45.17 -7.01
N PRO A 213 10.14 45.25 -8.36
CA PRO A 213 8.93 45.44 -9.14
C PRO A 213 8.85 44.54 -10.40
N VAL A 214 7.85 43.67 -10.35
CA VAL A 214 7.07 43.11 -11.46
C VAL A 214 6.92 44.07 -12.67
N LYS A 215 7.14 43.61 -13.94
CA LYS A 215 6.07 43.38 -14.96
C LYS A 215 6.55 42.95 -16.37
N ALA A 216 5.75 42.05 -16.97
CA ALA A 216 5.32 41.95 -18.38
C ALA A 216 6.29 42.01 -19.60
N GLU A 217 6.15 40.95 -20.41
CA GLU A 217 5.91 40.93 -21.87
C GLU A 217 7.00 41.14 -22.93
N SER A 218 6.82 40.31 -23.97
CA SER A 218 7.26 40.39 -25.37
C SER A 218 8.59 39.73 -25.71
N GLU A 219 8.78 39.00 -26.81
CA GLU A 219 7.93 38.39 -27.84
C GLU A 219 8.92 37.71 -28.82
N SER A 220 8.45 36.76 -29.65
CA SER A 220 9.13 36.31 -30.88
C SER A 220 10.46 35.52 -30.71
N LYS A 221 10.82 34.58 -31.61
CA LYS A 221 10.29 34.32 -32.95
C LYS A 221 10.32 32.83 -33.34
N ALA A 222 9.42 32.48 -34.25
CA ALA A 222 9.17 31.13 -34.75
C ALA A 222 10.16 30.65 -35.83
N VAL A 223 10.41 29.33 -35.80
CA VAL A 223 10.26 28.35 -36.91
C VAL A 223 11.24 28.33 -38.12
N ALA A 224 11.88 27.16 -38.26
CA ALA A 224 12.31 26.38 -39.44
C ALA A 224 12.77 27.03 -40.78
N THR A 225 13.75 26.40 -41.45
CA THR A 225 13.61 25.83 -42.82
C THR A 225 14.90 25.11 -43.33
N LYS A 226 14.76 23.80 -43.61
CA LYS A 226 15.23 23.00 -44.77
C LYS A 226 16.62 23.24 -45.45
N ALA A 227 17.39 22.13 -45.52
CA ALA A 227 18.33 21.67 -46.56
C ALA A 227 19.47 22.56 -47.09
N ASN A 228 20.69 22.02 -47.04
CA ASN A 228 21.35 21.47 -48.24
C ASN A 228 22.23 20.26 -47.84
#